data_AF-A0AAN9VIR2-F1
#
_entry.id   AF-A0AAN9VIR2-F1
#
_cell.length_a   1.000
_cell.length_b   1.000
_cell.length_c   1.000
_cell.angle_alpha   90.00
_cell.angle_beta   90.00
_cell.angle_gamma   90.00
#
_symmetry.space_group_name_H-M   'P 1'
#
loop_
_entity.id
_entity.type
_entity.pdbx_description
1 polymer ?
#
loop_
_entity_poly.entity_id
_entity_poly.type
_entity_poly.pdbx_seq_one_letter_code
_entity_poly.pdbx_strand_id
1 'polypeptide(L)' 'MATEWITAIDKRPSERNHRDVELISHRLRRVDTLQRLATPVLQQLAYCAFYEDLEKGVTCEYAFHT' A
#
# COMPACT_ATOMS: atom_id res chain seq x y z
N MET A 1 14.82 -5.76 2.53
CA MET A 1 13.80 -5.56 3.59
C MET A 1 13.06 -4.23 3.45
N ALA A 2 13.69 -3.05 3.60
CA ALA A 2 12.97 -1.77 3.55
C ALA A 2 12.48 -1.34 2.16
N THR A 3 13.02 -1.91 1.08
CA THR A 3 12.68 -1.58 -0.32
C THR A 3 11.80 -2.62 -1.01
N GLU A 4 11.67 -3.84 -0.45
CA GLU A 4 10.95 -4.93 -1.13
C GLU A 4 9.44 -4.69 -1.17
N TRP A 5 8.87 -4.06 -0.13
CA TRP A 5 7.47 -3.66 -0.14
C TRP A 5 7.20 -2.55 -1.18
N ILE A 6 8.19 -1.71 -1.48
CA ILE A 6 8.10 -0.67 -2.52
C ILE A 6 8.02 -1.36 -3.88
N THR A 7 8.92 -2.30 -4.17
CA THR A 7 8.86 -3.10 -5.40
C THR A 7 7.57 -3.92 -5.50
N ALA A 8 7.03 -4.41 -4.38
CA ALA A 8 5.76 -5.14 -4.36
C ALA A 8 4.55 -4.24 -4.65
N ILE A 9 4.49 -3.03 -4.06
CA ILE A 9 3.37 -2.11 -4.23
C ILE A 9 3.41 -1.37 -5.57
N ASP A 10 4.59 -1.26 -6.20
CA ASP A 10 4.75 -0.68 -7.54
C ASP A 10 4.14 -1.57 -8.66
N LYS A 11 3.97 -2.87 -8.40
CA LYS A 11 3.24 -3.77 -9.30
C LYS A 11 1.78 -3.37 -9.40
N ARG A 12 1.16 -3.58 -10.58
CA ARG A 12 -0.29 -3.41 -10.73
C ARG A 12 -1.03 -4.34 -9.76
N PRO A 13 -2.18 -3.93 -9.19
CA PRO A 13 -2.99 -4.79 -8.33
C PRO A 13 -3.22 -6.21 -8.88
N SER A 14 -3.43 -6.35 -10.19
CA SER A 14 -3.64 -7.63 -10.87
C SER A 14 -2.40 -8.54 -10.96
N GLU A 15 -1.20 -8.00 -10.72
CA GLU A 15 0.07 -8.70 -10.86
C GLU A 15 0.68 -9.11 -9.51
N ARG A 16 0.08 -8.67 -8.40
CA ARG A 16 0.57 -8.96 -7.05
C ARG A 16 0.25 -10.40 -6.66
N ASN A 17 1.29 -11.13 -6.27
CA ASN A 17 1.14 -12.46 -5.69
C ASN A 17 1.00 -12.40 -4.16
N HIS A 18 0.80 -13.55 -3.52
CA HIS A 18 0.61 -13.61 -2.06
C HIS A 18 1.78 -13.01 -1.27
N ARG A 19 3.03 -13.24 -1.71
CA ARG A 19 4.23 -12.69 -1.06
C ARG A 19 4.28 -11.16 -1.16
N ASP A 20 3.89 -10.61 -2.31
CA ASP A 20 3.79 -9.17 -2.50
C ASP A 20 2.81 -8.56 -1.48
N VAL A 21 1.64 -9.19 -1.33
CA VAL A 21 0.63 -8.77 -0.36
C VAL A 21 1.12 -8.85 1.07
N GLU A 22 1.82 -9.91 1.47
CA GLU A 22 2.38 -10.03 2.81
C GLU A 22 3.40 -8.92 3.12
N LEU A 23 4.29 -8.60 2.18
CA LEU A 23 5.27 -7.53 2.32
C LEU A 23 4.60 -6.17 2.53
N ILE A 24 3.57 -5.87 1.72
CA ILE A 24 2.81 -4.63 1.82
C ILE A 24 2.03 -4.60 3.13
N SER A 25 1.31 -5.66 3.50
CA SER A 25 0.56 -5.73 4.76
C SER A 25 1.44 -5.56 5.99
N HIS A 26 2.67 -6.13 5.98
CA HIS A 26 3.65 -5.91 7.04
C HIS A 26 4.06 -4.45 7.14
N ARG A 27 4.24 -3.76 6.00
CA ARG A 27 4.51 -2.32 6.00
C ARG A 27 3.32 -1.52 6.54
N LEU A 28 2.10 -1.82 6.09
CA LEU A 28 0.87 -1.13 6.52
C LEU A 28 0.63 -1.28 8.02
N ARG A 29 0.94 -2.44 8.61
CA ARG A 29 0.82 -2.66 10.06
C ARG A 29 1.72 -1.75 10.91
N ARG A 30 2.76 -1.14 10.32
CA ARG A 30 3.64 -0.17 10.98
C ARG A 30 3.11 1.27 10.92
N VAL A 31 1.97 1.50 10.26
CA VAL A 31 1.28 2.80 10.22
C VAL A 31 0.30 2.86 11.39
N ASP A 32 0.44 3.85 12.25
CA ASP A 32 -0.27 3.89 13.54
C ASP A 32 -1.80 3.82 13.43
N THR A 33 -2.37 4.43 12.39
CA THR A 33 -3.80 4.42 12.13
C THR A 33 -4.30 3.08 11.58
N LEU A 34 -3.43 2.30 10.95
CA LEU A 34 -3.78 1.02 10.32
C LEU A 34 -3.44 -0.19 11.19
N GLN A 35 -2.56 -0.05 12.19
CA GLN A 35 -2.04 -1.17 12.97
C GLN A 35 -3.12 -1.99 13.70
N ARG A 36 -4.25 -1.36 14.04
CA ARG A 36 -5.38 -1.99 14.75
C ARG A 36 -6.35 -2.73 13.82
N LEU A 37 -6.20 -2.61 12.50
CA LEU A 37 -7.03 -3.32 11.55
C LEU A 37 -6.72 -4.81 11.58
N ALA A 38 -7.77 -5.62 11.41
CA ALA A 38 -7.64 -7.06 11.32
C ALA A 38 -6.75 -7.45 10.12
N THR A 39 -5.96 -8.52 10.26
CA THR A 39 -5.03 -8.97 9.21
C THR A 39 -5.69 -9.12 7.83
N PRO A 40 -6.89 -9.72 7.69
CA PRO A 40 -7.55 -9.83 6.39
C PRO A 40 -7.85 -8.46 5.74
N VAL A 41 -8.15 -7.44 6.54
CA VAL A 41 -8.40 -6.07 6.05
C VAL A 41 -7.11 -5.45 5.52
N LEU A 42 -5.99 -5.62 6.23
CA LEU A 42 -4.68 -5.15 5.75
C LEU A 42 -4.23 -5.87 4.47
N GLN A 43 -4.57 -7.15 4.33
CA GLN A 43 -4.30 -7.90 3.10
C GLN A 43 -5.16 -7.40 1.94
N GLN A 44 -6.46 -7.14 2.17
CA GLN A 44 -7.33 -6.54 1.16
C GLN A 44 -6.84 -5.17 0.70
N LEU A 45 -6.43 -4.31 1.64
CA LEU A 45 -5.80 -3.03 1.30
C LEU A 45 -4.53 -3.24 0.47
N ALA A 46 -3.67 -4.19 0.85
CA ALA A 46 -2.46 -4.50 0.10
C ALA A 46 -2.73 -5.01 -1.33
N TYR A 47 -3.86 -5.69 -1.58
CA TYR A 47 -4.26 -6.10 -2.93
C TYR A 47 -4.63 -4.92 -3.84
N CYS A 48 -5.27 -3.87 -3.31
CA CYS A 48 -5.82 -2.78 -4.13
C CYS A 48 -5.10 -1.43 -3.99
N ALA A 49 -4.21 -1.26 -3.01
CA ALA A 49 -3.56 0.01 -2.73
C ALA A 49 -2.58 0.43 -3.84
N PHE A 50 -2.40 1.73 -4.01
CA PHE A 50 -1.38 2.34 -4.86
C PHE A 50 -0.41 3.15 -4.00
N TYR A 51 0.81 3.33 -4.48
CA TYR A 51 1.83 4.13 -3.84
C TYR A 51 2.24 5.27 -4.76
N GLU A 52 2.31 6.48 -4.21
CA GLU A 52 2.80 7.66 -4.89
C GLU A 52 3.92 8.28 -4.05
N ASP A 53 5.04 8.56 -4.69
CA ASP A 53 6.11 9.36 -4.10
C ASP A 53 5.95 10.81 -4.56
N LEU A 54 5.84 11.73 -3.61
CA LEU A 54 5.52 13.13 -3.87
C LEU A 54 6.73 14.01 -3.58
N GLU A 55 7.08 14.86 -4.55
CA GLU A 55 8.12 15.85 -4.37
C GLU A 55 7.71 16.94 -3.37
N LYS A 56 8.71 17.56 -2.74
CA LYS A 56 8.48 18.64 -1.78
C LYS A 56 7.80 19.83 -2.47
N GLY A 57 6.63 20.22 -1.96
CA GLY A 57 5.84 21.33 -2.49
C GLY A 57 4.72 20.92 -3.44
N VAL A 58 4.56 19.62 -3.72
CA VAL A 58 3.41 19.08 -4.45
C VAL A 58 2.23 18.87 -3.50
N THR A 59 1.04 19.32 -3.90
CA THR A 59 -0.23 19.00 -3.24
C THR A 59 -0.84 17.77 -3.89
N CYS A 60 -1.16 16.75 -3.10
CA CYS A 60 -1.92 15.59 -3.58
C CYS A 60 -3.41 15.95 -3.61
N GLU A 61 -3.98 16.05 -4.81
CA GLU A 61 -5.41 16.27 -5.01
C GLU A 61 -6.06 14.99 -5.54
N TYR A 62 -7.03 14.46 -4.80
CA TYR A 62 -7.88 13.37 -5.28
C TYR A 62 -9.12 13.96 -5.94
N ALA A 63 -9.18 13.91 -7.27
CA ALA A 63 -10.41 14.21 -7.99
C ALA A 63 -11.37 13.03 -7.84
N PHE A 64 -12.27 13.10 -6.85
CA PHE A 64 -13.40 12.17 -6.78
C PHE A 64 -14.36 12.53 -7.92
N HIS A 65 -14.30 11.80 -9.04
CA HIS A 65 -15.36 11.84 -10.03
C HIS A 65 -16.60 11.16 -9.43
N THR A 66 -17.50 11.97 -8.86
CA THR A 66 -18.86 11.58 -8.49
C THR A 66 -19.75 11.45 -9.71
#